data_AF-A0A958MSN5-F1
#
_entry.id   AF-A0A958MSN5-F1
#
_cell.length_a   1.000
_cell.length_b   1.000
_cell.length_c   1.000
_cell.angle_alpha   90.00
_cell.angle_beta   90.00
_cell.angle_gamma   90.00
#
_symmetry.space_group_name_H-M   'P 1'
#
loop_
_entity.id
_entity.type
_entity.pdbx_description
1 polymer ?
#
loop_
_entity_poly.entity_id
_entity_poly.type
_entity_poly.pdbx_seq_one_letter_code
_entity_poly.pdbx_strand_id
1 'polypeptide(L)' 'KHLRRGGIVVGDNTFAFGRIAQNPPQADATSVFALQKFNAYLANSPKWRTTILPTGEGLTLGVRV' A
#
# COMPACT_ATOMS: atom_id res chain seq x y z
N LYS A 1 6.07 5.59 -13.53
CA LYS A 1 6.39 6.31 -14.79
C LYS A 1 5.53 5.88 -15.97
N HIS A 2 5.13 4.60 -16.07
CA HIS A 2 4.34 4.07 -17.20
C HIS A 2 2.81 4.19 -17.06
N LEU A 3 2.29 4.58 -15.91
CA LEU A 3 0.85 4.71 -15.70
C LEU A 3 0.34 6.09 -16.16
N ARG A 4 -0.73 6.17 -16.95
CA ARG A 4 -1.31 7.48 -17.37
C ARG A 4 -1.92 8.26 -16.20
N ARG A 5 -2.16 9.57 -16.38
CA ARG A 5 -3.08 10.33 -15.50
C ARG A 5 -4.48 9.68 -15.53
N GLY A 6 -5.12 9.61 -14.38
CA GLY A 6 -6.34 8.84 -14.14
C GLY A 6 -6.16 7.32 -14.22
N GLY A 7 -4.93 6.83 -14.37
CA GLY A 7 -4.63 5.40 -14.29
C GLY A 7 -4.63 4.92 -12.84
N ILE A 8 -4.86 3.62 -12.64
CA ILE A 8 -5.08 3.03 -11.32
C ILE A 8 -3.92 2.10 -10.98
N VAL A 9 -3.41 2.20 -9.75
CA VAL A 9 -2.64 1.16 -9.08
C VAL A 9 -3.56 0.45 -8.11
N VAL A 10 -3.59 -0.88 -8.17
CA VAL A 10 -4.26 -1.74 -7.19
C VAL A 10 -3.19 -2.60 -6.55
N GLY A 11 -3.17 -2.67 -5.22
CA GLY A 11 -2.26 -3.53 -4.46
C GLY A 11 -3.04 -4.34 -3.43
N ASP A 12 -2.88 -5.65 -3.45
CA ASP A 12 -3.48 -6.58 -2.49
C ASP A 12 -2.55 -6.80 -1.28
N ASN A 13 -3.09 -7.35 -0.19
CA ASN A 13 -2.40 -7.66 1.07
C ASN A 13 -1.76 -6.45 1.77
N THR A 14 -2.31 -5.25 1.59
CA THR A 14 -1.67 -4.02 2.06
C THR A 14 -1.81 -3.76 3.56
N PHE A 15 -2.58 -4.60 4.28
CA PHE A 15 -2.54 -4.74 5.73
C PHE A 15 -1.60 -5.84 6.23
N ALA A 16 -0.88 -6.51 5.32
CA ALA A 16 0.10 -7.55 5.64
C ALA A 16 -0.48 -8.63 6.58
N PHE A 17 -1.69 -9.13 6.29
CA PHE A 17 -2.38 -10.13 7.12
C PHE A 17 -2.50 -9.67 8.58
N GLY A 18 -2.81 -8.38 8.80
CA GLY A 18 -2.96 -7.76 10.13
C GLY A 18 -1.67 -7.28 10.80
N ARG A 19 -0.50 -7.43 10.15
CA ARG A 19 0.80 -7.09 10.73
C ARG A 19 1.29 -5.68 10.39
N ILE A 20 0.58 -4.93 9.53
CA ILE A 20 1.09 -3.66 8.98
C ILE A 20 1.47 -2.60 10.03
N ALA A 21 0.79 -2.59 11.18
CA ALA A 21 1.03 -1.64 12.27
C ALA A 21 1.97 -2.19 13.36
N GLN A 22 2.54 -3.37 13.18
CA GLN A 22 3.35 -4.07 14.19
C GLN A 22 4.84 -3.96 13.86
N ASN A 23 5.69 -4.29 14.84
CA ASN A 23 7.09 -4.65 14.60
C ASN A 23 7.15 -6.16 14.34
N PRO A 24 7.17 -6.60 13.07
CA PRO A 24 7.11 -8.01 12.72
C PRO A 24 8.38 -8.77 13.13
N PRO A 25 8.30 -10.10 13.34
CA PRO A 25 9.48 -10.94 13.49
C PRO A 25 10.37 -10.87 12.25
N GLN A 26 11.67 -11.17 12.42
CA GLN A 26 12.68 -10.95 11.38
C GLN A 26 12.39 -11.65 10.04
N ALA A 27 11.70 -12.81 10.08
CA ALA A 27 11.29 -13.54 8.89
C ALA A 27 10.30 -12.75 8.00
N ASP A 28 9.41 -11.96 8.60
CA ASP A 28 8.37 -11.19 7.90
C ASP A 28 8.77 -9.70 7.72
N ALA A 29 9.82 -9.27 8.41
CA ALA A 29 10.19 -7.86 8.53
C ALA A 29 10.39 -7.17 7.19
N THR A 30 11.13 -7.79 6.27
CA THR A 30 11.38 -7.23 4.93
C THR A 30 10.08 -6.95 4.17
N SER A 31 9.14 -7.89 4.18
CA SER A 31 7.87 -7.78 3.45
C SER A 31 6.96 -6.72 4.07
N VAL A 32 6.83 -6.72 5.40
CA VAL A 32 6.01 -5.73 6.11
C VAL A 32 6.59 -4.32 5.95
N PHE A 33 7.91 -4.15 6.04
CA PHE A 33 8.55 -2.86 5.80
C PHE A 33 8.36 -2.37 4.36
N ALA A 34 8.36 -3.27 3.38
CA ALA A 34 8.07 -2.93 1.99
C ALA A 34 6.62 -2.43 1.82
N LEU A 35 5.65 -3.10 2.44
CA LEU A 35 4.24 -2.70 2.42
C LEU A 35 4.01 -1.37 3.16
N GLN A 36 4.67 -1.14 4.29
CA GLN A 36 4.63 0.14 5.01
C GLN A 36 5.15 1.28 4.12
N LYS A 37 6.29 1.08 3.45
CA LYS A 37 6.86 2.07 2.51
C LYS A 37 5.94 2.30 1.32
N PHE A 38 5.35 1.25 0.76
CA PHE A 38 4.38 1.34 -0.34
C PHE A 38 3.15 2.16 0.06
N ASN A 39 2.52 1.84 1.19
CA ASN A 39 1.35 2.55 1.71
C ASN A 39 1.70 4.02 2.01
N ALA A 40 2.82 4.27 2.69
CA ALA A 40 3.27 5.62 3.01
C ALA A 40 3.56 6.45 1.74
N TYR A 41 4.14 5.84 0.71
CA TYR A 41 4.39 6.52 -0.56
C TYR A 41 3.08 6.96 -1.22
N LEU A 42 2.09 6.07 -1.32
CA LEU A 42 0.81 6.39 -1.96
C LEU A 42 -0.06 7.35 -1.14
N ALA A 43 0.04 7.32 0.19
CA ALA A 43 -0.70 8.23 1.08
C ALA A 43 -0.13 9.65 1.07
N ASN A 44 1.20 9.80 1.02
CA ASN A 44 1.88 11.10 1.16
C ASN A 44 2.25 11.75 -0.16
N SER A 45 2.13 11.05 -1.29
CA SER A 45 2.54 11.59 -2.58
C SER A 45 1.41 12.40 -3.24
N PRO A 46 1.65 13.68 -3.64
CA PRO A 46 0.63 14.50 -4.31
C PRO A 46 0.28 14.00 -5.72
N LYS A 47 0.99 12.96 -6.22
CA LYS A 47 0.73 12.32 -7.51
C LYS A 47 -0.44 11.35 -7.46
N TRP A 48 -1.01 11.08 -6.28
CA TRP A 48 -2.01 10.03 -6.09
C TRP A 48 -3.19 10.53 -5.25
N ARG A 49 -4.39 10.06 -5.60
CA ARG A 49 -5.52 9.99 -4.67
C ARG A 49 -5.72 8.53 -4.30
N THR A 50 -5.57 8.22 -3.02
CA THR A 50 -5.44 6.84 -2.54
C THR A 50 -6.40 6.56 -1.40
N THR A 51 -6.93 5.35 -1.35
CA THR A 51 -7.53 4.75 -0.16
C THR A 51 -7.10 3.28 -0.03
N ILE A 52 -7.24 2.71 1.16
CA ILE A 52 -7.17 1.26 1.36
C ILE A 52 -8.58 0.79 1.71
N LEU A 53 -9.14 -0.07 0.87
CA LEU A 53 -10.41 -0.72 1.17
C LEU A 53 -10.19 -1.71 2.32
N PRO A 54 -11.02 -1.67 3.38
CA PRO A 54 -10.79 -2.42 4.61
C PRO A 54 -11.29 -3.87 4.47
N THR A 55 -10.77 -4.61 3.48
CA THR A 55 -10.87 -6.07 3.47
C THR A 55 -9.96 -6.66 4.56
N GLY A 56 -10.07 -7.96 4.85
CA GLY A 56 -9.21 -8.62 5.85
C GLY A 56 -7.72 -8.44 5.55
N GLU A 57 -7.35 -8.45 4.27
CA GLU A 57 -5.98 -8.32 3.80
C GLU A 57 -5.57 -6.89 3.45
N GLY A 58 -6.54 -5.99 3.27
CA GLY A 58 -6.35 -4.63 2.75
C GLY A 58 -6.16 -4.62 1.24
N LEU A 59 -6.98 -3.83 0.53
CA LEU A 59 -6.83 -3.60 -0.90
C LEU A 59 -6.61 -2.12 -1.17
N THR A 60 -5.37 -1.74 -1.51
CA THR A 60 -5.04 -0.37 -1.86
C THR A 60 -5.55 -0.03 -3.25
N LEU A 61 -6.26 1.09 -3.38
CA LEU A 61 -6.69 1.69 -4.63
C LEU A 61 -6.09 3.10 -4.73
N GLY A 62 -5.20 3.32 -5.70
CA GLY A 62 -4.56 4.61 -5.96
C GLY A 62 -4.80 5.09 -7.38
N VAL A 63 -5.40 6.27 -7.55
CA VAL A 63 -5.60 6.93 -8.84
C VAL A 63 -4.48 7.96 -9.05
N ARG A 64 -3.76 7.87 -10.17
CA ARG A 64 -2.72 8.84 -10.52
C ARG A 64 -3.34 10.18 -10.94
N VAL A 65 -2.91 11.27 -10.31
CA VAL A 65 -3.29 12.66 -10.63
C VAL A 65 -2.26 13.30 -11.56
#